data_AF-A0A0S8IHU8-F1
#
_entry.id   AF-A0A0S8IHU8-F1
#
_cell.length_a   1.000
_cell.length_b   1.000
_cell.length_c   1.000
_cell.angle_alpha   90.00
_cell.angle_beta   90.00
_cell.angle_gamma   90.00
#
_symmetry.space_group_name_H-M   'P 1'
#
loop_
_entity.id
_entity.type
_entity.pdbx_description
1 polymer ?
#
loop_
_entity_poly.entity_id
_entity_poly.type
_entity_poly.pdbx_seq_one_letter_code
_entity_poly.pdbx_strand_id
1 'polypeptide(L)'
;MAKTQPEPGPYNVILISFDTMRRDVLHCYGCRKRTSPNLDRLAAEGVLFTDAIVNCGWTLPQHITMLTGLHPLRHKVYYVVRKCRLAARFRTLAEIFREHGYLTFGFANTNRYGGGWEYGFWRGMRHYTTVFPGNNMMEQVVEPVTWAMRMAGVSPFFIYIHAHSSSTSTPTTRTNRSRLRSRSARSGAAATGTATRARSPTWTTTSVRS
;
A
#
# COMPACT_ATOMS: atom_id res chain seq x y z
N MET A 1 12.49 -12.93 48.19
CA MET A 1 11.22 -13.07 47.45
C MET A 1 11.27 -12.17 46.24
N ALA A 2 11.29 -12.72 45.03
CA ALA A 2 11.24 -11.93 43.81
C ALA A 2 9.86 -11.26 43.72
N LYS A 3 9.83 -9.93 43.58
CA LYS A 3 8.59 -9.20 43.27
C LYS A 3 8.16 -9.59 41.86
N THR A 4 7.06 -10.32 41.74
CA THR A 4 6.37 -10.53 40.46
C THR A 4 5.92 -9.15 39.95
N GLN A 5 6.50 -8.70 38.84
CA GLN A 5 6.03 -7.48 38.17
C GLN A 5 4.59 -7.72 37.70
N PRO A 6 3.68 -6.74 37.81
CA PRO A 6 2.34 -6.88 37.24
C PRO A 6 2.48 -7.14 35.73
N GLU A 7 1.78 -8.17 35.25
CA GLU A 7 1.77 -8.51 33.83
C GLU A 7 1.33 -7.28 33.03
N PRO A 8 2.13 -6.84 32.03
CA PRO A 8 1.75 -5.71 31.20
C PRO A 8 0.38 -5.97 30.56
N GLY A 9 -0.47 -4.94 30.49
CA GLY A 9 -1.69 -5.01 29.71
C GLY A 9 -1.40 -5.38 28.23
N PRO A 10 -2.41 -5.86 27.49
CA PRO A 10 -2.23 -6.33 26.12
C PRO A 10 -1.61 -5.25 25.22
N TYR A 11 -0.56 -5.62 24.47
CA TYR A 11 0.10 -4.71 23.54
C TYR A 11 -0.76 -4.43 22.31
N ASN A 12 -0.67 -3.19 21.83
CA ASN A 12 -1.16 -2.81 20.51
C ASN A 12 -0.19 -3.31 19.42
N VAL A 13 -0.73 -3.80 18.31
CA VAL A 13 0.05 -4.40 17.24
C VAL A 13 -0.22 -3.67 15.93
N ILE A 14 0.85 -3.25 15.25
CA ILE A 14 0.78 -2.65 13.92
C ILE A 14 1.67 -3.46 12.98
N LEU A 15 1.07 -4.04 11.96
CA LEU A 15 1.75 -4.74 10.87
C LEU A 15 1.82 -3.84 9.65
N ILE A 16 3.02 -3.37 9.30
CA ILE A 16 3.27 -2.54 8.12
C ILE A 16 3.99 -3.38 7.08
N SER A 17 3.41 -3.45 5.89
CA SER A 17 3.97 -4.11 4.71
C SER A 17 4.16 -3.09 3.59
N PHE A 18 5.28 -3.18 2.87
CA PHE A 18 5.59 -2.38 1.70
C PHE A 18 5.68 -3.28 0.47
N ASP A 19 4.91 -2.99 -0.57
CA ASP A 19 4.91 -3.78 -1.79
C ASP A 19 6.24 -3.66 -2.53
N THR A 20 6.79 -4.80 -2.95
CA THR A 20 8.04 -4.93 -3.70
C THR A 20 9.30 -4.34 -3.03
N MET A 21 9.27 -4.08 -1.72
CA MET A 21 10.42 -3.50 -1.02
C MET A 21 11.57 -4.51 -0.90
N ARG A 22 12.73 -4.15 -1.44
CA ARG A 22 13.94 -4.95 -1.34
C ARG A 22 14.80 -4.52 -0.15
N ARG A 23 15.52 -5.48 0.41
CA ARG A 23 16.48 -5.26 1.50
C ARG A 23 17.62 -4.31 1.11
N ASP A 24 18.19 -4.47 -0.07
CA ASP A 24 19.44 -3.81 -0.49
C ASP A 24 19.29 -2.29 -0.75
N VAL A 25 18.05 -1.80 -0.79
CA VAL A 25 17.76 -0.36 -0.92
C VAL A 25 17.54 0.34 0.42
N LEU A 26 17.68 -0.36 1.54
CA LEU A 26 17.46 0.15 2.90
C LEU A 26 18.78 0.36 3.65
N HIS A 27 18.94 1.52 4.28
CA HIS A 27 20.18 1.87 4.97
C HIS A 27 20.44 0.99 6.21
N CYS A 28 19.39 0.64 6.96
CA CYS A 28 19.50 -0.34 8.06
C CYS A 28 20.05 -1.72 7.65
N TYR A 29 20.04 -2.05 6.34
CA TYR A 29 20.61 -3.28 5.80
C TYR A 29 21.94 -3.07 5.06
N GLY A 30 22.56 -1.89 5.16
CA GLY A 30 23.86 -1.58 4.59
C GLY A 30 23.82 -0.80 3.27
N CYS A 31 22.66 -0.30 2.83
CA CYS A 31 22.60 0.59 1.66
C CYS A 31 23.38 1.88 1.94
N ARG A 32 24.25 2.32 1.02
CA ARG A 32 25.04 3.56 1.19
C ARG A 32 24.20 4.82 1.24
N LYS A 33 23.01 4.82 0.64
CA LYS A 33 22.11 5.97 0.62
C LYS A 33 21.17 5.88 1.83
N ARG A 34 21.00 7.00 2.54
CA ARG A 34 20.07 7.10 3.68
C ARG A 34 18.62 7.32 3.20
N THR A 35 18.07 6.30 2.55
CA THR A 35 16.74 6.30 1.90
C THR A 35 15.59 6.07 2.88
N SER A 36 15.87 5.50 4.06
CA SER A 36 14.87 4.93 4.96
C SER A 36 14.99 5.38 6.43
N PRO A 37 15.15 6.68 6.75
CA PRO A 37 15.51 7.13 8.10
C PRO A 37 14.54 6.67 9.20
N ASN A 38 13.24 6.56 8.91
CA ASN A 38 12.25 6.07 9.87
C ASN A 38 12.37 4.56 10.13
N LEU A 39 12.70 3.77 9.10
CA LEU A 39 12.96 2.33 9.25
C LEU A 39 14.30 2.09 9.94
N ASP A 40 15.29 2.95 9.69
CA ASP A 40 16.58 2.88 10.38
C ASP A 40 16.43 3.12 11.88
N ARG A 41 15.62 4.11 12.27
CA ARG A 41 15.29 4.37 13.67
C ARG A 41 14.56 3.17 14.30
N LEU A 42 13.56 2.62 13.61
CA LEU A 42 12.82 1.46 14.10
C LEU A 42 13.74 0.23 14.26
N ALA A 43 14.67 0.02 13.34
CA ALA A 43 15.64 -1.06 13.42
C ALA A 43 16.62 -0.87 14.60
N ALA A 44 17.00 0.38 14.91
CA ALA A 44 17.89 0.68 16.03
C ALA A 44 17.21 0.55 17.41
N GLU A 45 15.90 0.81 17.47
CA GLU A 45 15.10 0.68 18.70
C GLU A 45 14.51 -0.73 18.90
N GLY A 46 14.59 -1.58 17.88
CA GLY A 46 13.94 -2.89 17.85
C GLY A 46 14.87 -4.03 17.45
N VAL A 47 14.29 -5.05 16.81
CA VAL A 47 15.01 -6.21 16.31
C VAL A 47 14.99 -6.20 14.79
N LEU A 48 16.17 -6.26 14.17
CA LEU A 48 16.34 -6.35 12.73
C LEU A 48 16.66 -7.80 12.33
N PHE A 49 15.78 -8.42 11.55
CA PHE A 49 16.01 -9.73 10.98
C PHE A 49 16.89 -9.63 9.72
N THR A 50 18.11 -10.15 9.78
CA THR A 50 19.02 -10.16 8.62
C THR A 50 18.72 -11.30 7.64
N ASP A 51 17.94 -12.29 8.07
CA ASP A 51 17.48 -13.41 7.25
C ASP A 51 15.95 -13.56 7.37
N ALA A 52 15.23 -12.88 6.48
CA ALA A 52 13.77 -12.90 6.40
C ALA A 52 13.36 -13.33 4.98
N ILE A 53 13.04 -14.62 4.83
CA ILE A 53 12.79 -15.26 3.53
C ILE A 53 11.28 -15.41 3.30
N VAL A 54 10.83 -15.03 2.10
CA VAL A 54 9.45 -15.23 1.65
C VAL A 54 9.24 -16.62 1.05
N ASN A 55 8.05 -17.19 1.20
CA ASN A 55 7.74 -18.54 0.65
C ASN A 55 7.48 -18.57 -0.88
N CYS A 56 7.39 -17.42 -1.53
CA CYS A 56 7.15 -17.21 -2.96
C CYS A 56 7.32 -15.71 -3.29
N GLY A 57 7.65 -15.38 -4.54
CA GLY A 57 7.96 -14.01 -4.96
C GLY A 57 6.76 -13.15 -5.39
N TRP A 58 5.53 -13.53 -5.03
CA TRP A 58 4.33 -12.86 -5.56
C TRP A 58 3.43 -12.30 -4.46
N THR A 59 2.99 -11.04 -4.63
CA THR A 59 2.31 -10.25 -3.59
C THR A 59 1.07 -10.94 -3.03
N LEU A 60 0.17 -11.45 -3.88
CA LEU A 60 -1.08 -12.08 -3.44
C LEU A 60 -0.86 -13.31 -2.53
N PRO A 61 -0.21 -14.38 -2.98
CA PRO A 61 0.03 -15.55 -2.15
C PRO A 61 0.87 -15.21 -0.91
N GLN A 62 1.84 -14.31 -1.02
CA GLN A 62 2.65 -13.92 0.15
C GLN A 62 1.85 -13.23 1.24
N HIS A 63 0.97 -12.30 0.89
CA HIS A 63 0.18 -11.63 1.90
C HIS A 63 -0.88 -12.54 2.52
N ILE A 64 -1.44 -13.49 1.75
CA ILE A 64 -2.31 -14.51 2.33
C ILE A 64 -1.51 -15.43 3.27
N THR A 65 -0.27 -15.79 2.91
CA THR A 65 0.64 -16.53 3.81
C THR A 65 0.88 -15.76 5.11
N MET A 66 1.22 -14.48 5.02
CA MET A 66 1.44 -13.61 6.18
C MET A 66 0.19 -13.49 7.08
N LEU A 67 -1.00 -13.35 6.47
CA LEU A 67 -2.25 -13.21 7.22
C LEU A 67 -2.81 -14.52 7.75
N THR A 68 -2.30 -15.69 7.35
CA THR A 68 -2.84 -16.99 7.79
C THR A 68 -1.81 -17.87 8.50
N GLY A 69 -0.52 -17.55 8.38
CA GLY A 69 0.58 -18.42 8.81
C GLY A 69 0.70 -19.70 7.97
N LEU A 70 0.03 -19.79 6.82
CA LEU A 70 0.00 -21.00 5.99
C LEU A 70 0.88 -20.84 4.76
N HIS A 71 1.63 -21.88 4.42
CA HIS A 71 2.35 -21.94 3.15
C HIS A 71 1.40 -21.77 1.94
N PRO A 72 1.85 -21.15 0.82
CA PRO A 72 1.03 -21.02 -0.39
C PRO A 72 0.38 -22.30 -0.87
N LEU A 73 1.11 -23.43 -0.77
CA LEU A 73 0.60 -24.75 -1.13
C LEU A 73 -0.63 -25.20 -0.31
N ARG A 74 -0.80 -24.68 0.90
CA ARG A 74 -1.90 -25.02 1.78
C ARG A 74 -3.12 -24.09 1.60
N HIS A 75 -2.90 -22.78 1.50
CA HIS A 75 -4.02 -21.84 1.35
C HIS A 75 -4.55 -21.74 -0.10
N LYS A 76 -3.76 -22.16 -1.10
CA LYS A 76 -4.15 -22.31 -2.52
C LYS A 76 -4.63 -21.03 -3.23
N VAL A 77 -4.21 -19.87 -2.74
CA VAL A 77 -4.49 -18.57 -3.36
C VAL A 77 -3.26 -18.15 -4.15
N TYR A 78 -3.17 -18.57 -5.41
CA TYR A 78 -1.95 -18.42 -6.22
C TYR A 78 -2.02 -17.34 -7.28
N TYR A 79 -3.20 -17.04 -7.79
CA TYR A 79 -3.41 -16.26 -9.01
C TYR A 79 -4.53 -15.24 -8.79
N VAL A 80 -4.44 -14.10 -9.49
CA VAL A 80 -5.46 -13.06 -9.50
C VAL A 80 -6.62 -13.50 -10.42
N VAL A 81 -7.43 -14.42 -9.91
CA VAL A 81 -8.59 -14.97 -10.62
C VAL A 81 -9.81 -14.90 -9.71
N ARG A 82 -10.97 -14.51 -10.26
CA ARG A 82 -12.21 -14.26 -9.49
C ARG A 82 -12.68 -15.42 -8.59
N LYS A 83 -12.25 -16.66 -8.85
CA LYS A 83 -12.62 -17.85 -8.06
C LYS A 83 -11.55 -18.32 -7.07
N CYS A 84 -10.42 -17.62 -6.96
CA CYS A 84 -9.28 -18.02 -6.15
C CYS A 84 -9.31 -17.32 -4.77
N ARG A 85 -10.35 -17.55 -3.96
CA ARG A 85 -10.53 -16.91 -2.64
C ARG A 85 -10.00 -17.78 -1.50
N LEU A 86 -9.51 -17.16 -0.42
CA LEU A 86 -9.17 -17.86 0.82
C LEU A 86 -10.39 -18.63 1.37
N ALA A 87 -10.25 -19.96 1.50
CA ALA A 87 -11.29 -20.82 2.03
C ALA A 87 -11.67 -20.44 3.47
N ALA A 88 -12.97 -20.49 3.79
CA ALA A 88 -13.51 -20.07 5.09
C ALA A 88 -12.92 -20.84 6.29
N ARG A 89 -12.53 -22.11 6.09
CA ARG A 89 -11.89 -22.94 7.14
C ARG A 89 -10.53 -22.41 7.63
N PHE A 90 -9.85 -21.60 6.83
CA PHE A 90 -8.56 -21.04 7.23
C PHE A 90 -8.79 -19.73 7.93
N ARG A 91 -8.33 -19.63 9.18
CA ARG A 91 -8.45 -18.42 9.98
C ARG A 91 -7.39 -17.40 9.57
N THR A 92 -7.75 -16.11 9.63
CA THR A 92 -6.79 -15.02 9.46
C THR A 92 -6.27 -14.52 10.81
N LEU A 93 -5.11 -13.87 10.80
CA LEU A 93 -4.50 -13.22 11.94
C LEU A 93 -5.46 -12.19 12.57
N ALA A 94 -6.19 -11.44 11.74
CA ALA A 94 -7.20 -10.50 12.21
C ALA A 94 -8.41 -11.20 12.88
N GLU A 95 -8.85 -12.36 12.37
CA GLU A 95 -9.89 -13.14 13.04
C GLU A 95 -9.43 -13.60 14.43
N ILE A 96 -8.17 -14.04 14.56
CA ILE A 96 -7.55 -14.43 15.84
C ILE A 96 -7.51 -13.24 16.80
N PHE A 97 -7.01 -12.07 16.38
CA PHE A 97 -6.99 -10.87 17.22
C PHE A 97 -8.39 -10.47 17.69
N ARG A 98 -9.36 -10.44 16.78
CA ARG A 98 -10.75 -10.05 17.11
C ARG A 98 -11.37 -10.97 18.15
N GLU A 99 -11.11 -12.27 18.08
CA GLU A 99 -11.58 -13.24 19.08
C GLU A 99 -10.99 -13.01 20.48
N HIS A 100 -9.82 -12.37 20.58
CA HIS A 100 -9.16 -12.02 21.83
C HIS A 100 -9.46 -10.58 22.27
N GLY A 101 -10.53 -9.97 21.76
CA GLY A 101 -10.99 -8.65 22.19
C GLY A 101 -10.26 -7.47 21.55
N TYR A 102 -9.45 -7.69 20.52
CA TYR A 102 -8.78 -6.60 19.82
C TYR A 102 -9.71 -5.89 18.83
N LEU A 103 -9.56 -4.57 18.73
CA LEU A 103 -10.07 -3.80 17.60
C LEU A 103 -9.16 -4.01 16.38
N THR A 104 -9.74 -4.47 15.27
CA THR A 104 -8.98 -4.85 14.08
C THR A 104 -9.26 -3.90 12.92
N PHE A 105 -8.20 -3.34 12.33
CA PHE A 105 -8.29 -2.40 11.22
C PHE A 105 -7.36 -2.81 10.09
N GLY A 106 -7.79 -2.66 8.84
CA GLY A 106 -6.95 -2.91 7.68
C GLY A 106 -7.02 -1.79 6.65
N PHE A 107 -5.85 -1.37 6.19
CA PHE A 107 -5.65 -0.31 5.22
C PHE A 107 -4.73 -0.84 4.12
N ALA A 108 -5.29 -1.18 2.96
CA ALA A 108 -4.53 -1.75 1.86
C ALA A 108 -4.78 -0.98 0.57
N ASN A 109 -3.94 -1.18 -0.44
CA ASN A 109 -4.27 -0.72 -1.78
C ASN A 109 -5.42 -1.59 -2.36
N THR A 110 -6.32 -0.97 -3.12
CA THR A 110 -7.39 -1.65 -3.90
C THR A 110 -6.88 -2.59 -4.97
N ASN A 111 -5.58 -2.63 -5.24
CA ASN A 111 -5.09 -3.56 -6.24
C ASN A 111 -5.43 -5.00 -5.84
N ARG A 112 -5.65 -5.82 -6.86
CA ARG A 112 -6.06 -7.22 -6.68
C ARG A 112 -4.94 -8.10 -6.10
N TYR A 113 -3.76 -7.52 -5.84
CA TYR A 113 -2.56 -8.23 -5.43
C TYR A 113 -2.36 -8.21 -3.92
N GLY A 114 -2.51 -7.05 -3.27
CA GLY A 114 -2.14 -6.88 -1.85
C GLY A 114 -3.27 -6.42 -0.92
N GLY A 115 -4.48 -6.22 -1.46
CA GLY A 115 -5.62 -5.76 -0.65
C GLY A 115 -7.01 -6.09 -1.20
N GLY A 116 -7.11 -6.95 -2.22
CA GLY A 116 -8.38 -7.29 -2.86
C GLY A 116 -9.36 -7.97 -1.90
N TRP A 117 -10.50 -7.33 -1.65
CA TRP A 117 -11.54 -7.84 -0.75
C TRP A 117 -12.04 -9.24 -1.18
N GLU A 118 -12.03 -9.53 -2.48
CA GLU A 118 -12.46 -10.80 -3.04
C GLU A 118 -11.59 -12.00 -2.61
N TYR A 119 -10.36 -11.75 -2.17
CA TYR A 119 -9.42 -12.79 -1.74
C TYR A 119 -9.49 -13.07 -0.24
N GLY A 120 -10.20 -12.24 0.53
CA GLY A 120 -10.42 -12.44 1.96
C GLY A 120 -9.54 -11.60 2.90
N PHE A 121 -8.86 -10.57 2.41
CA PHE A 121 -8.02 -9.68 3.24
C PHE A 121 -8.79 -8.93 4.34
N TRP A 122 -10.07 -8.65 4.11
CA TRP A 122 -10.94 -7.98 5.08
C TRP A 122 -11.37 -8.90 6.24
N ARG A 123 -11.17 -10.21 6.12
CA ARG A 123 -11.69 -11.18 7.08
C ARG A 123 -11.08 -10.95 8.46
N GLY A 124 -11.95 -10.76 9.45
CA GLY A 124 -11.57 -10.48 10.83
C GLY A 124 -11.36 -9.00 11.14
N MET A 125 -11.35 -8.12 10.14
CA MET A 125 -11.23 -6.68 10.33
C MET A 125 -12.58 -6.08 10.72
N ARG A 126 -12.62 -5.27 11.77
CA ARG A 126 -13.78 -4.44 12.13
C ARG A 126 -13.98 -3.33 11.11
N HIS A 127 -12.90 -2.76 10.60
CA HIS A 127 -12.91 -1.83 9.49
C HIS A 127 -11.81 -2.20 8.49
N TYR A 128 -12.17 -2.30 7.23
CA TYR A 128 -11.22 -2.57 6.15
C TYR A 128 -11.50 -1.60 5.01
N THR A 129 -10.51 -0.80 4.66
CA THR A 129 -10.60 0.12 3.54
C THR A 129 -9.47 -0.13 2.55
N THR A 130 -9.81 0.09 1.29
CA THR A 130 -8.89 -0.06 0.18
C THR A 130 -8.70 1.29 -0.52
N VAL A 131 -7.45 1.71 -0.71
CA VAL A 131 -7.09 2.97 -1.37
C VAL A 131 -6.91 2.76 -2.88
N PHE A 132 -7.56 3.57 -3.72
CA PHE A 132 -7.58 3.41 -5.19
C PHE A 132 -6.21 3.64 -5.85
N PRO A 133 -5.89 2.95 -6.97
CA PRO A 133 -4.62 3.13 -7.68
C PRO A 133 -4.70 4.47 -8.43
N GLY A 134 -3.99 5.47 -7.92
CA GLY A 134 -4.09 6.86 -8.34
C GLY A 134 -4.12 7.82 -7.16
N ASN A 135 -4.48 7.31 -5.99
CA ASN A 135 -4.41 8.04 -4.74
C ASN A 135 -3.07 7.78 -4.05
N ASN A 136 -2.44 8.82 -3.52
CA ASN A 136 -1.25 8.68 -2.70
C ASN A 136 -1.64 7.98 -1.39
N MET A 137 -1.40 6.67 -1.31
CA MET A 137 -1.80 5.86 -0.16
C MET A 137 -1.26 6.42 1.16
N MET A 138 -0.07 7.02 1.13
CA MET A 138 0.52 7.64 2.32
C MET A 138 -0.25 8.88 2.80
N GLU A 139 -0.94 9.61 1.92
CA GLU A 139 -1.83 10.70 2.31
C GLU A 139 -3.15 10.17 2.88
N GLN A 140 -3.67 9.09 2.30
CA GLN A 140 -5.00 8.58 2.64
C GLN A 140 -5.00 7.63 3.84
N VAL A 141 -3.85 7.12 4.27
CA VAL A 141 -3.76 6.23 5.42
C VAL A 141 -3.64 6.98 6.74
N VAL A 142 -3.14 8.22 6.74
CA VAL A 142 -2.86 8.98 7.97
C VAL A 142 -4.13 9.26 8.77
N GLU A 143 -5.16 9.81 8.15
CA GLU A 143 -6.41 10.14 8.83
C GLU A 143 -7.12 8.87 9.37
N PRO A 144 -7.35 7.81 8.57
CA PRO A 144 -7.98 6.59 9.06
C PRO A 144 -7.17 5.87 10.15
N VAL A 145 -5.84 5.86 10.07
CA VAL A 145 -4.98 5.30 11.14
C VAL A 145 -5.06 6.14 12.40
N THR A 146 -5.03 7.47 12.28
CA THR A 146 -5.18 8.38 13.42
C THR A 146 -6.53 8.17 14.11
N TRP A 147 -7.60 8.03 13.32
CA TRP A 147 -8.93 7.70 13.83
C TRP A 147 -8.96 6.34 14.53
N ALA A 148 -8.38 5.30 13.93
CA ALA A 148 -8.30 3.97 14.53
C ALA A 148 -7.55 3.99 15.87
N MET A 149 -6.43 4.72 15.93
CA MET A 149 -5.66 4.91 17.16
C MET A 149 -6.46 5.62 18.25
N ARG A 150 -7.27 6.63 17.89
CA ARG A 150 -8.16 7.34 18.84
C ARG A 150 -9.26 6.42 19.37
N MET A 151 -9.88 5.63 18.50
CA MET A 151 -10.95 4.71 18.91
C MET A 151 -10.45 3.58 19.80
N ALA A 152 -9.19 3.20 19.67
CA ALA A 152 -8.60 2.12 20.44
C ALA A 152 -8.07 2.54 21.81
N GLY A 153 -8.36 3.77 22.27
CA GLY A 153 -7.96 4.24 23.60
C GLY A 153 -8.53 3.45 24.79
N VAL A 154 -9.46 2.51 24.54
CA VAL A 154 -10.13 1.69 25.57
C VAL A 154 -9.87 0.18 25.38
N SER A 155 -9.39 -0.26 24.22
CA SER A 155 -9.21 -1.68 23.90
C SER A 155 -7.97 -1.89 23.04
N PRO A 156 -7.23 -2.99 23.23
CA PRO A 156 -6.04 -3.23 22.42
C PRO A 156 -6.42 -3.34 20.95
N PHE A 157 -5.49 -2.99 20.05
CA PHE A 157 -5.78 -2.98 18.62
C PHE A 157 -4.73 -3.70 17.77
N PHE A 158 -5.20 -4.18 16.62
CA PHE A 158 -4.40 -4.70 15.54
C PHE A 158 -4.67 -3.86 14.28
N ILE A 159 -3.63 -3.26 13.72
CA ILE A 159 -3.70 -2.50 12.47
C ILE A 159 -2.82 -3.18 11.42
N TYR A 160 -3.39 -3.52 10.26
CA TYR A 160 -2.67 -3.95 9.08
C TYR A 160 -2.60 -2.83 8.06
N ILE A 161 -1.39 -2.46 7.63
CA ILE A 161 -1.14 -1.46 6.60
C ILE A 161 -0.33 -2.10 5.49
N HIS A 162 -0.84 -2.06 4.25
CA HIS A 162 -0.09 -2.52 3.08
C HIS A 162 0.05 -1.42 2.04
N ALA A 163 1.18 -0.74 2.07
CA ALA A 163 1.51 0.38 1.20
C ALA A 163 2.26 -0.06 -0.06
N HIS A 164 2.04 0.63 -1.16
CA HIS A 164 2.87 0.49 -2.35
C HIS A 164 3.95 1.57 -2.34
N SER A 165 5.16 1.22 -2.78
CA SER A 165 6.17 2.22 -3.09
C SER A 165 5.76 2.96 -4.37
N SER A 166 5.09 4.10 -4.24
CA SER A 166 5.08 5.09 -5.32
C SER A 166 6.25 6.03 -5.10
N SER A 167 7.45 5.63 -5.53
CA SER A 167 8.49 6.61 -5.85
C SER A 167 8.10 7.37 -7.12
N THR A 168 7.04 8.17 -7.02
CA THR A 168 6.72 9.22 -7.98
C THR A 168 6.40 10.48 -7.21
N SER A 169 7.35 10.93 -6.40
CA SER A 169 7.55 12.37 -6.24
C SER A 169 8.12 12.92 -7.55
N THR A 170 7.34 12.92 -8.63
CA THR A 170 7.42 14.06 -9.54
C THR A 170 6.78 15.20 -8.76
N PRO A 171 7.51 16.27 -8.39
CA PRO A 171 6.89 17.40 -7.75
C PRO A 171 5.92 18.05 -8.76
N THR A 172 4.65 17.69 -8.72
CA THR A 172 3.57 18.48 -9.33
C THR A 172 3.26 19.66 -8.43
N THR A 173 4.26 20.52 -8.27
CA THR A 173 4.10 21.91 -7.85
C THR A 173 4.95 22.78 -8.77
N ARG A 174 4.63 22.75 -10.06
CA ARG A 174 4.84 23.94 -10.89
C ARG A 174 3.70 24.91 -10.57
N THR A 175 3.81 25.57 -9.42
CA THR A 175 3.03 26.76 -9.10
C THR A 175 3.32 27.76 -10.22
N ASN A 176 2.39 27.88 -11.16
CA ASN A 176 2.47 28.86 -12.25
C ASN A 176 2.20 30.26 -11.67
N ARG A 177 3.15 30.78 -10.90
CA ARG A 177 3.23 32.19 -10.48
C ARG A 177 4.19 32.93 -11.43
N SER A 178 3.79 33.03 -12.70
CA SER A 178 4.37 34.02 -13.61
C SER A 178 3.36 34.41 -14.67
N ARG A 179 2.18 34.87 -14.25
CA ARG A 179 1.27 35.69 -15.06
C ARG A 179 0.61 36.75 -14.21
N LEU A 180 1.42 37.66 -13.69
CA LEU A 180 0.95 39.01 -13.39
C LEU A 180 2.12 39.97 -13.61
N ARG A 181 1.82 41.02 -14.39
CA ARG A 181 2.66 42.20 -14.72
C ARG A 181 3.65 42.01 -15.85
N SER A 182 3.20 42.31 -17.08
CA SER A 182 3.52 43.58 -17.76
C SER A 182 3.14 43.47 -19.23
N ARG A 183 2.12 44.21 -19.67
CA ARG A 183 1.96 44.61 -21.06
C ARG A 183 1.13 45.87 -21.13
N SER A 184 1.82 47.00 -20.97
CA SER A 184 1.38 48.28 -21.54
C SER A 184 2.02 48.43 -22.93
N ALA A 185 1.27 49.14 -23.77
CA ALA A 185 1.64 49.77 -25.04
C ALA A 185 1.82 48.89 -26.30
N ARG A 186 0.82 49.04 -27.20
CA ARG A 186 0.88 49.46 -28.62
C ARG A 186 1.77 48.63 -29.57
N SER A 187 1.46 48.38 -30.84
CA SER A 187 0.38 48.72 -31.77
C SER A 187 0.72 48.02 -33.09
N GLY A 188 -0.27 47.71 -33.92
CA GLY A 188 -0.10 47.82 -35.37
C GLY A 188 -0.13 46.54 -36.21
N ALA A 189 -1.08 46.56 -37.14
CA ALA A 189 -1.09 45.99 -38.49
C ALA A 189 -1.51 44.53 -38.70
N ALA A 190 -2.45 44.43 -39.64
CA ALA A 190 -3.17 43.28 -40.15
C ALA A 190 -2.38 42.52 -41.23
N ALA A 191 -2.74 41.26 -41.47
CA ALA A 191 -2.99 40.73 -42.82
C ALA A 191 -3.60 39.31 -42.78
N THR A 192 -4.48 39.13 -43.74
CA THR A 192 -5.28 37.99 -44.21
C THR A 192 -4.51 36.71 -44.55
N GLY A 193 -5.18 35.54 -44.48
CA GLY A 193 -4.67 34.32 -45.11
C GLY A 193 -5.50 33.06 -44.84
N THR A 194 -6.09 32.52 -45.90
CA THR A 194 -7.07 31.43 -46.05
C THR A 194 -6.69 30.02 -45.58
N ALA A 195 -7.76 29.23 -45.40
CA ALA A 195 -7.84 27.83 -45.01
C ALA A 195 -7.16 26.82 -45.94
N THR A 196 -6.75 25.65 -45.40
CA THR A 196 -7.01 24.35 -46.06
C THR A 196 -6.98 23.18 -45.06
N ARG A 197 -7.89 22.25 -45.29
CA ARG A 197 -8.22 21.04 -44.52
C ARG A 197 -7.46 19.86 -45.12
N ALA A 198 -6.89 18.97 -44.30
CA ALA A 198 -6.39 17.67 -44.76
C ALA A 198 -6.77 16.55 -43.78
N ARG A 199 -7.17 15.42 -44.36
CA ARG A 199 -7.84 14.27 -43.76
C ARG A 199 -6.87 13.28 -43.09
N SER A 200 -7.43 12.50 -42.19
CA SER A 200 -6.89 11.33 -41.49
C SER A 200 -6.57 10.15 -42.43
N PRO A 201 -5.62 9.27 -42.07
CA PRO A 201 -5.53 7.92 -42.62
C PRO A 201 -6.08 6.85 -41.65
N THR A 202 -6.95 6.03 -42.22
CA THR A 202 -7.47 4.74 -41.73
C THR A 202 -6.40 3.65 -41.74
N TRP A 203 -6.39 2.77 -40.73
CA TRP A 203 -5.64 1.51 -40.73
C TRP A 203 -6.61 0.33 -40.64
N THR A 204 -6.50 -0.64 -41.54
CA THR A 204 -7.27 -1.89 -41.53
C THR A 204 -6.32 -3.09 -41.61
N THR A 205 -6.52 -4.03 -40.67
CA THR A 205 -6.33 -5.51 -40.71
C THR A 205 -4.99 -6.09 -41.19
N THR A 206 -4.40 -7.06 -40.49
CA THR A 206 -4.72 -8.49 -40.70
C THR A 206 -4.25 -9.37 -39.53
N SER A 207 -5.13 -10.27 -39.08
CA SER A 207 -4.86 -11.37 -38.15
C SER A 207 -4.32 -12.60 -38.89
N VAL A 208 -3.30 -13.25 -38.35
CA VAL A 208 -2.93 -14.63 -38.71
C VAL A 208 -2.93 -15.47 -37.43
N ARG A 209 -3.76 -16.53 -37.42
CA ARG A 209 -3.68 -17.64 -36.47
C ARG A 209 -2.90 -18.78 -37.11
N SER A 210 -2.12 -19.46 -36.29
CA SER A 210 -1.75 -20.87 -36.39
C SER A 210 -1.90 -21.46 -35.00
#